data_AF-A0A928US70-F1
#
_entry.id   AF-A0A928US70-F1
#
_cell.length_a   1.000
_cell.length_b   1.000
_cell.length_c   1.000
_cell.angle_alpha   90.00
_cell.angle_beta   90.00
_cell.angle_gamma   90.00
#
_symmetry.space_group_name_H-M   'P 1'
#
loop_
_entity.id
_entity.type
_entity.pdbx_description
1 polymer ?
#
loop_
_entity_poly.entity_id
_entity_poly.type
_entity_poly.pdbx_seq_one_letter_code
_entity_poly.pdbx_strand_id
1 'polypeptide(L)' 'MGKLKLTIKKGDQVTVIAGSEKGKSGEVLSIKTSPLKIQIKDVKLYTKVDKKTGQSQQLPAFIDYSNVKKANQKKA' A
#
# COMPACT_ATOMS: atom_id res chain seq x y z
N MET A 1 -17.36 -16.00 13.21
CA MET A 1 -16.46 -14.83 13.19
C MET A 1 -16.78 -13.99 11.97
N GLY A 2 -17.23 -12.75 12.15
CA GLY A 2 -17.73 -11.89 11.07
C GLY A 2 -16.64 -11.49 10.07
N LYS A 3 -16.93 -11.61 8.78
CA LYS A 3 -16.04 -11.20 7.69
C LYS A 3 -15.89 -9.68 7.70
N LEU A 4 -14.69 -9.17 7.93
CA LEU A 4 -14.37 -7.75 7.79
C LEU A 4 -14.65 -7.31 6.35
N LYS A 5 -15.58 -6.36 6.17
CA LYS A 5 -15.93 -5.79 4.87
C LYS A 5 -14.88 -4.73 4.49
N LEU A 6 -13.88 -5.13 3.72
CA LEU A 6 -12.90 -4.21 3.16
C LEU A 6 -13.46 -3.53 1.91
N THR A 7 -13.41 -2.20 1.89
CA THR A 7 -13.90 -1.38 0.77
C THR A 7 -12.89 -1.27 -0.37
N ILE A 8 -11.61 -1.54 -0.09
CA ILE A 8 -10.50 -1.43 -1.04
C ILE A 8 -10.14 -2.83 -1.53
N LYS A 9 -9.98 -2.98 -2.84
CA LYS A 9 -9.57 -4.23 -3.50
C LYS A 9 -8.18 -4.10 -4.11
N LYS A 10 -7.58 -5.24 -4.49
CA LYS A 10 -6.34 -5.23 -5.31
C LYS A 10 -6.64 -4.52 -6.64
N GLY A 11 -5.73 -3.67 -7.09
CA GLY A 11 -5.88 -2.83 -8.28
C GLY A 11 -6.64 -1.52 -8.05
N ASP A 12 -7.17 -1.26 -6.85
CA ASP A 12 -7.78 0.05 -6.57
C ASP A 12 -6.68 1.13 -6.45
N GLN A 13 -7.02 2.33 -6.92
CA GLN A 13 -6.19 3.52 -6.72
C GLN A 13 -6.50 4.15 -5.36
N VAL A 14 -5.47 4.33 -4.55
CA VAL A 14 -5.58 4.86 -3.19
C VAL A 14 -4.58 5.99 -2.97
N THR A 15 -4.93 6.89 -2.06
CA THR A 15 -4.06 7.98 -1.62
C THR A 15 -3.77 7.81 -0.14
N VAL A 16 -2.50 7.99 0.23
CA VAL A 16 -2.07 7.99 1.63
C VAL A 16 -2.47 9.31 2.27
N ILE A 17 -3.22 9.25 3.36
CA ILE A 17 -3.70 10.42 4.10
C ILE A 17 -2.87 10.71 5.36
N ALA A 18 -2.13 9.73 5.86
CA ALA A 18 -1.39 9.80 7.12
C ALA A 18 -0.04 9.07 7.07
N GLY A 19 0.90 9.53 7.90
CA GLY A 19 2.27 9.01 7.98
C GLY A 19 3.27 9.78 7.12
N SER A 20 4.51 9.28 7.04
CA SER A 20 5.62 9.92 6.32
C SER A 20 5.38 10.07 4.81
N GLU A 21 4.52 9.21 4.24
CA GLU A 21 4.23 9.14 2.81
C GLU A 21 2.90 9.84 2.44
N LYS A 22 2.41 10.75 3.30
CA LYS A 22 1.16 11.49 3.09
C LYS A 22 1.15 12.23 1.76
N GLY A 23 0.03 12.16 1.04
CA GLY A 23 -0.18 12.83 -0.25
C GLY A 23 0.21 11.97 -1.46
N LYS A 24 0.98 10.89 -1.26
CA LYS A 24 1.31 9.96 -2.35
C LYS A 24 0.10 9.11 -2.71
N SER A 25 -0.10 8.92 -4.00
CA SER A 25 -1.11 8.03 -4.57
C SER A 25 -0.47 6.87 -5.29
N GLY A 26 -1.11 5.71 -5.25
CA GLY A 26 -0.62 4.54 -5.96
C GLY A 26 -1.69 3.46 -6.08
N GLU A 27 -1.31 2.38 -6.74
CA GLU A 27 -2.16 1.20 -6.96
C GLU A 27 -1.91 0.14 -5.89
N VAL A 28 -2.97 -0.50 -5.41
CA VAL A 28 -2.86 -1.57 -4.41
C VAL A 28 -2.42 -2.89 -5.05
N LEU A 29 -1.19 -3.32 -4.76
CA LEU A 29 -0.62 -4.58 -5.23
C LEU A 29 -1.14 -5.78 -4.43
N SER A 30 -1.24 -5.64 -3.11
CA SER A 30 -1.69 -6.72 -2.24
C SER A 30 -2.31 -6.24 -0.94
N ILE A 31 -3.19 -7.06 -0.39
CA ILE A 31 -3.94 -6.80 0.82
C ILE A 31 -3.79 -8.00 1.75
N LYS A 32 -3.37 -7.75 2.98
CA LYS A 32 -3.39 -8.70 4.08
C LYS A 32 -4.59 -8.37 4.97
N THR A 33 -5.62 -9.21 4.91
CA THR A 33 -6.86 -9.08 5.69
C THR A 33 -6.63 -9.18 7.21
N SER A 34 -5.66 -9.98 7.64
CA SER A 34 -5.14 -10.02 9.00
C SER A 34 -3.62 -9.90 8.86
N PRO A 35 -2.96 -8.77 9.17
CA PRO A 35 -3.29 -7.72 10.15
C PRO A 35 -3.80 -6.37 9.56
N LEU A 36 -4.70 -6.38 8.56
CA LEU A 36 -5.23 -5.15 7.92
C LEU A 36 -4.16 -4.22 7.32
N LYS A 37 -3.25 -4.81 6.56
CA LYS A 37 -2.18 -4.07 5.87
C LYS A 37 -2.31 -4.16 4.36
N ILE A 38 -1.94 -3.10 3.68
CA ILE A 38 -1.94 -3.03 2.22
C ILE A 38 -0.55 -2.67 1.70
N GLN A 39 -0.25 -3.13 0.50
CA GLN A 39 0.98 -2.81 -0.21
C GLN A 39 0.60 -1.99 -1.44
N ILE A 40 1.22 -0.82 -1.57
CA ILE A 40 0.92 0.16 -2.62
C ILE A 40 2.16 0.30 -3.48
N LYS A 41 1.98 0.37 -4.80
CA LYS A 41 3.07 0.61 -5.74
C LYS A 41 3.69 1.99 -5.51
N ASP A 42 5.02 2.07 -5.49
CA ASP A 42 5.81 3.30 -5.37
C ASP A 42 5.60 4.12 -4.08
N VAL A 43 5.05 3.50 -3.03
CA VAL A 43 4.85 4.13 -1.71
C VAL A 43 5.58 3.32 -0.63
N LYS A 44 6.29 4.03 0.25
CA LYS A 44 7.04 3.43 1.37
C LYS A 44 8.02 2.35 0.90
N LEU A 45 8.89 2.73 -0.02
CA LEU A 45 9.94 1.86 -0.54
C LEU A 45 11.04 1.67 0.52
N TYR A 46 11.49 0.43 0.70
CA TYR A 46 12.69 0.12 1.47
C TYR A 46 13.69 -0.59 0.57
N THR A 47 14.96 -0.24 0.75
CA THR A 47 16.07 -0.87 0.03
C THR A 47 16.45 -2.14 0.78
N LYS A 48 16.14 -3.29 0.19
CA LYS A 48 16.63 -4.57 0.67
C LYS A 48 17.92 -4.90 -0.07
N VAL A 49 19.00 -5.10 0.68
CA VAL A 49 20.30 -5.49 0.13
C VAL A 49 20.48 -6.98 0.32
N ASP A 50 20.65 -7.72 -0.78
CA ASP A 50 20.93 -9.15 -0.74
C ASP A 50 22.41 -9.38 -0.49
N LYS A 51 22.74 -9.88 0.70
CA LYS A 51 24.14 -10.10 1.15
C LYS A 51 24.92 -11.09 0.27
N LYS A 52 24.23 -11.92 -0.52
CA LYS A 52 24.84 -12.95 -1.37
C LYS A 52 25.27 -12.43 -2.74
N THR A 53 24.55 -11.46 -3.29
CA THR A 53 24.76 -10.96 -4.66
C THR A 53 25.19 -9.49 -4.71
N GLY A 54 25.13 -8.79 -3.57
CA GLY A 54 25.41 -7.35 -3.48
C GLY A 54 24.35 -6.47 -4.15
N GLN A 55 23.27 -7.08 -4.68
CA GLN A 55 22.22 -6.35 -5.37
C GLN A 55 21.29 -5.68 -4.36
N SER A 56 20.91 -4.44 -4.66
CA SER A 56 19.92 -3.70 -3.90
C SER A 56 18.60 -3.67 -4.67
N GLN A 57 17.53 -4.09 -4.01
CA GLN A 57 16.18 -4.08 -4.57
C GLN A 57 15.30 -3.15 -3.75
N GLN A 58 14.60 -2.24 -4.42
CA GLN A 58 13.59 -1.39 -3.78
C GLN A 58 12.26 -2.13 -3.79
N LEU A 59 11.77 -2.46 -2.59
CA LEU A 59 10.51 -3.17 -2.42
C LEU A 59 9.48 -2.27 -1.73
N PRO A 60 8.21 -2.29 -2.16
CA PRO A 60 7.16 -1.54 -1.47
C PRO A 60 6.86 -2.20 -0.11
N ALA A 61 6.77 -1.39 0.94
CA ALA A 61 6.41 -1.85 2.27
C ALA A 61 4.89 -1.92 2.46
N PHE A 62 4.51 -2.59 3.55
CA PHE A 62 3.13 -2.60 4.03
C PHE A 62 2.80 -1.31 4.79
N ILE A 63 1.60 -0.81 4.54
CA ILE A 63 0.98 0.35 5.17
C ILE A 63 -0.35 -0.10 5.81
N ASP A 64 -0.68 0.49 6.95
CA ASP A 64 -1.94 0.20 7.64
C ASP A 64 -3.14 0.71 6.84
N TYR A 65 -4.19 -0.11 6.77
CA TYR A 65 -5.40 0.18 6.01
C TYR A 65 -6.04 1.53 6.38
N SER A 66 -5.97 1.93 7.65
CA SER A 66 -6.53 3.20 8.15
C SER A 66 -5.82 4.45 7.62
N ASN A 67 -4.59 4.32 7.12
CA ASN A 67 -3.80 5.46 6.64
C ASN A 67 -4.01 5.76 5.16
N VAL A 68 -4.95 5.07 4.51
CA VAL A 68 -5.27 5.27 3.10
C VAL A 68 -6.74 5.54 2.86
N LYS A 69 -7.00 6.27 1.78
CA LYS A 69 -8.33 6.55 1.28
C LYS A 69 -8.41 6.14 -0.18
N LYS A 70 -9.53 5.56 -0.60
CA LYS A 70 -9.80 5.31 -2.02
C LYS A 70 -9.88 6.64 -2.77
N ALA A 71 -9.16 6.78 -3.87
CA ALA A 71 -9.27 7.97 -4.70
C ALA A 71 -10.68 8.01 -5.30
N ASN A 72 -11.47 9.02 -4.95
CA ASN A 72 -12.71 9.31 -5.68
C ASN A 72 -12.29 9.81 -7.04
N GLN A 73 -12.46 8.99 -8.08
CA GLN A 73 -12.40 9.49 -9.44
C GLN A 73 -13.51 10.54 -9.56
N LYS A 74 -13.12 11.82 -9.64
CA LYS A 74 -14.01 12.85 -10.15
C LYS A 74 -14.35 12.41 -11.58
N LYS A 75 -15.54 11.83 -11.76
CA LYS A 75 -16.14 11.78 -13.09
C LYS A 75 -16.36 13.23 -13.50
N ALA A 76 -15.59 13.66 -14.50
CA ALA A 76 -15.85 14.89 -15.23
C ALA A 76 -17.20 14.81 -15.94
#